data_AF-K3X3K4-F1
#
_entry.id   AF-K3X3K4-F1
#
_cell.length_a   1.000
_cell.length_b   1.000
_cell.length_c   1.000
_cell.angle_alpha   90.00
_cell.angle_beta   90.00
_cell.angle_gamma   90.00
#
_symmetry.space_group_name_H-M   'P 1'
#
loop_
_entity.id
_entity.type
_entity.pdbx_description
1 polymer ?
#
loop_
_entity_poly.entity_id
_entity_poly.type
_entity_poly.pdbx_seq_one_letter_code
_entity_poly.pdbx_strand_id
1 'polypeptide(L)'
;MTRAEGYDVVYTPPHHFNLQPIEIVWAIVKGDVGRQYITSTTFADILMRLDNAFWRLKSSTVQGCIDAAKKQLLELKKHLKSMDAQNESSDDDAECDSDIGGSDGGSDWF
;
A
#
# COMPACT_ATOMS: atom_id res chain seq x y z
N MET A 1 -23.16 -10.24 -0.19
CA MET A 1 -23.57 -9.43 0.99
C MET A 1 -23.29 -7.94 0.77
N THR A 2 -22.19 -7.50 0.16
CA THR A 2 -21.88 -6.06 -0.04
C THR A 2 -22.70 -5.35 -1.14
N ARG A 3 -22.87 -5.99 -2.30
CA ARG A 3 -23.61 -5.39 -3.43
C ARG A 3 -25.13 -5.31 -3.23
N ALA A 4 -25.68 -6.22 -2.43
CA ALA A 4 -27.10 -6.25 -2.09
C ALA A 4 -27.52 -5.07 -1.19
N GLU A 5 -26.56 -4.46 -0.51
CA GLU A 5 -26.73 -3.29 0.36
C GLU A 5 -26.32 -1.97 -0.33
N GLY A 6 -25.94 -2.03 -1.62
CA GLY A 6 -25.56 -0.85 -2.40
C GLY A 6 -24.10 -0.38 -2.22
N TYR A 7 -23.24 -1.20 -1.61
CA TYR A 7 -21.81 -0.89 -1.44
C TYR A 7 -20.95 -1.53 -2.54
N ASP A 8 -20.09 -0.72 -3.15
CA ASP A 8 -19.07 -1.19 -4.08
C ASP A 8 -17.78 -1.54 -3.32
N VAL A 9 -17.25 -2.73 -3.64
CA VAL A 9 -15.96 -3.19 -3.13
C VAL A 9 -14.90 -2.83 -4.16
N VAL A 10 -13.96 -1.98 -3.76
CA VAL A 10 -12.85 -1.53 -4.61
C VAL A 10 -11.62 -2.38 -4.34
N TYR A 11 -10.95 -2.82 -5.41
CA TYR A 11 -9.69 -3.54 -5.29
C TYR A 11 -8.60 -2.67 -4.68
N THR A 12 -7.88 -3.23 -3.70
CA THR A 12 -6.67 -2.63 -3.15
C THR A 12 -5.49 -3.57 -3.42
N PRO A 13 -4.43 -3.10 -4.12
CA PRO A 13 -3.26 -3.91 -4.40
C PRO A 13 -2.57 -4.45 -3.14
N PRO A 14 -2.04 -5.69 -3.16
CA PRO A 14 -1.20 -6.23 -2.09
C PRO A 14 -0.01 -5.33 -1.78
N HIS A 15 0.44 -5.32 -0.52
CA HIS A 15 1.60 -4.55 -0.03
C HIS A 15 1.49 -3.02 -0.11
N HIS A 16 0.32 -2.48 -0.48
CA HIS A 16 0.09 -1.03 -0.58
C HIS A 16 -0.81 -0.51 0.55
N PHE A 17 -0.33 -0.62 1.80
CA PHE A 17 -1.07 -0.14 2.97
C PHE A 17 -1.30 1.39 2.95
N ASN A 18 -0.41 2.13 2.28
CA ASN A 18 -0.53 3.58 2.08
C ASN A 18 -1.72 3.98 1.20
N LEU A 19 -2.34 3.04 0.47
CA LEU A 19 -3.57 3.25 -0.28
C LEU A 19 -4.84 3.05 0.56
N GLN A 20 -4.70 2.58 1.80
CA GLN A 20 -5.81 2.33 2.72
C GLN A 20 -5.84 3.43 3.78
N PRO A 21 -6.76 4.41 3.70
CA PRO A 21 -6.80 5.53 4.65
C PRO A 21 -6.90 5.09 6.12
N ILE A 22 -7.55 3.95 6.38
CA ILE A 22 -7.68 3.38 7.73
C ILE A 22 -6.32 3.02 8.35
N GLU A 23 -5.34 2.59 7.56
CA GLU A 23 -3.98 2.30 8.04
C GLU A 23 -3.26 3.58 8.49
N ILE A 24 -3.51 4.70 7.78
CA ILE A 24 -2.97 6.02 8.16
C ILE A 24 -3.62 6.52 9.45
N VAL A 25 -4.94 6.33 9.60
CA VAL A 25 -5.65 6.62 10.86
C VAL A 25 -5.06 5.81 12.00
N TRP A 26 -4.82 4.51 11.79
CA TRP A 26 -4.17 3.66 12.79
C TRP A 26 -2.75 4.11 13.11
N ALA A 27 -1.98 4.58 12.15
CA ALA A 27 -0.64 5.14 12.42
C ALA A 27 -0.71 6.34 13.35
N ILE A 28 -1.70 7.23 13.16
CA ILE A 28 -1.93 8.40 14.03
C ILE A 28 -2.32 7.95 15.45
N VAL A 29 -3.32 7.08 15.56
CA VAL A 29 -3.85 6.60 16.85
C VAL A 29 -2.80 5.83 17.63
N LYS A 30 -2.11 4.87 16.99
CA LYS A 30 -1.02 4.11 17.63
C LYS A 30 0.14 5.00 18.03
N GLY A 31 0.49 5.98 17.20
CA GLY A 31 1.51 6.97 17.55
C GLY A 31 1.13 7.76 18.80
N ASP A 32 -0.13 8.13 18.96
CA ASP A 32 -0.61 8.88 20.11
C ASP A 32 -0.63 8.07 21.42
N VAL A 33 -1.13 6.83 21.35
CA VAL A 33 -1.13 5.92 22.50
C VAL A 33 0.30 5.49 22.86
N GLY A 34 1.13 5.20 21.85
CA GLY A 34 2.51 4.73 22.04
C GLY A 34 3.41 5.76 22.71
N ARG A 35 3.23 7.06 22.44
CA ARG A 35 3.97 8.14 23.12
C ARG A 35 3.69 8.23 24.62
N GLN A 36 2.58 7.66 25.10
CA GLN A 36 2.20 7.66 26.51
C GLN A 36 2.70 6.40 27.25
N TYR A 37 3.45 5.53 26.58
CA TYR A 37 3.94 4.30 27.17
C TYR A 37 4.93 4.55 28.31
N ILE A 38 4.68 3.87 29.43
CA ILE A 38 5.57 3.75 30.59
C ILE A 38 5.66 2.30 31.03
N THR A 39 6.70 1.92 31.79
CA THR A 39 6.96 0.51 32.18
C THR A 39 5.80 -0.16 32.94
N SER A 40 4.99 0.60 33.65
CA SER A 40 3.81 0.10 34.38
C SER A 40 2.51 0.11 33.58
N THR A 41 2.55 0.41 32.27
CA THR A 41 1.35 0.48 31.42
C THR A 41 0.71 -0.90 31.30
N THR A 42 -0.58 -0.98 31.59
CA THR A 42 -1.38 -2.20 31.48
C THR A 42 -2.19 -2.24 30.18
N PHE A 43 -2.74 -3.42 29.84
CA PHE A 43 -3.69 -3.54 28.72
C PHE A 43 -4.94 -2.69 28.91
N ALA A 44 -5.42 -2.53 30.15
CA ALA A 44 -6.57 -1.68 30.45
C ALA A 44 -6.28 -0.20 30.16
N ASP A 45 -5.06 0.26 30.49
CA ASP A 45 -4.62 1.62 30.14
C ASP A 45 -4.56 1.82 28.63
N ILE A 46 -4.08 0.82 27.88
CA ILE A 46 -4.02 0.87 26.41
C ILE A 46 -5.42 0.99 25.82
N LEU A 47 -6.38 0.19 26.28
CA LEU A 47 -7.76 0.23 25.82
C LEU A 47 -8.38 1.63 26.05
N MET A 48 -8.28 2.15 27.26
CA MET A 48 -8.78 3.50 27.60
C MET A 48 -8.13 4.59 26.74
N ARG A 49 -6.81 4.47 26.48
CA ARG A 49 -6.08 5.45 25.65
C ARG A 49 -6.48 5.35 24.18
N LEU A 50 -6.76 4.15 23.66
CA LEU A 50 -7.28 3.97 22.31
C LEU A 50 -8.64 4.63 22.16
N ASP A 51 -9.57 4.40 23.07
CA ASP A 51 -10.90 5.03 23.05
C ASP A 51 -10.79 6.57 23.07
N ASN A 52 -9.94 7.10 23.95
CA ASN A 52 -9.70 8.54 24.03
C ASN A 52 -9.02 9.11 22.76
N ALA A 53 -8.13 8.34 22.13
CA ALA A 53 -7.47 8.75 20.90
C ALA A 53 -8.46 8.78 19.71
N PHE A 54 -9.34 7.79 19.60
CA PHE A 54 -10.41 7.79 18.60
C PHE A 54 -11.43 8.89 18.84
N TRP A 55 -11.83 9.14 20.09
CA TRP A 55 -12.74 10.23 20.44
C TRP A 55 -12.20 11.61 20.05
N ARG A 56 -10.89 11.82 20.17
CA ARG A 56 -10.21 13.07 19.80
C ARG A 56 -9.97 13.21 18.29
N LEU A 57 -10.15 12.15 17.51
CA LEU A 57 -9.88 12.16 16.09
C LEU A 57 -10.87 13.08 15.37
N LYS A 58 -10.36 14.14 14.74
CA LYS A 58 -11.19 15.11 14.03
C LYS A 58 -11.53 14.63 12.63
N SER A 59 -12.71 14.97 12.13
CA SER A 59 -13.11 14.68 10.74
C SER A 59 -12.12 15.23 9.72
N SER A 60 -11.50 16.38 9.99
CA SER A 60 -10.45 16.96 9.13
C SER A 60 -9.19 16.09 9.07
N THR A 61 -8.81 15.44 10.17
CA THR A 61 -7.69 14.50 10.21
C THR A 61 -8.01 13.26 9.36
N VAL A 62 -9.23 12.73 9.46
CA VAL A 62 -9.69 11.60 8.63
C VAL A 62 -9.70 11.99 7.15
N GLN A 63 -10.20 13.17 6.82
CA GLN A 63 -10.18 13.68 5.45
C GLN A 63 -8.74 13.79 4.92
N GLY A 64 -7.81 14.31 5.72
CA GLY A 64 -6.39 14.35 5.36
C GLY A 64 -5.78 12.98 5.11
N CYS A 65 -6.20 11.94 5.85
CA CYS A 65 -5.79 10.55 5.60
C CYS A 65 -6.30 10.04 4.24
N ILE A 66 -7.57 10.35 3.91
CA ILE A 66 -8.16 10.01 2.60
C ILE A 66 -7.39 10.71 1.48
N ASP A 67 -7.09 12.00 1.65
CA ASP A 67 -6.38 12.78 0.63
C ASP A 67 -4.93 12.29 0.45
N ALA A 68 -4.26 11.89 1.53
CA ALA A 68 -2.93 11.28 1.47
C ALA A 68 -2.95 9.97 0.66
N ALA A 69 -3.90 9.07 0.93
CA ALA A 69 -4.05 7.83 0.17
C ALA A 69 -4.36 8.10 -1.31
N LYS A 70 -5.24 9.06 -1.60
CA LYS A 70 -5.55 9.49 -2.98
C LYS A 70 -4.32 10.03 -3.71
N LYS A 71 -3.49 10.83 -3.02
CA LYS A 71 -2.24 11.33 -3.59
C LYS A 71 -1.32 10.18 -4.00
N GLN A 72 -1.12 9.19 -3.12
CA GLN A 72 -0.32 8.00 -3.41
C GLN A 72 -0.88 7.20 -4.59
N LEU A 73 -2.21 7.06 -4.68
CA LEU A 73 -2.87 6.40 -5.80
C LEU A 73 -2.60 7.12 -7.14
N LEU A 74 -2.66 8.46 -7.16
CA LEU A 74 -2.39 9.25 -8.35
C LEU A 74 -0.93 9.18 -8.79
N GLU A 75 0.00 9.16 -7.84
CA GLU A 75 1.43 8.95 -8.10
C GLU A 75 1.69 7.58 -8.72
N LEU A 76 1.10 6.52 -8.16
CA LEU A 76 1.19 5.16 -8.71
C LEU A 76 0.60 5.10 -10.14
N LYS A 77 -0.57 5.70 -10.36
CA LYS A 77 -1.20 5.79 -11.68
C LYS A 77 -0.30 6.51 -12.68
N LYS A 78 0.37 7.58 -12.27
CA LYS A 78 1.31 8.32 -13.14
C LYS A 78 2.51 7.45 -13.50
N HIS A 79 3.06 6.71 -12.53
CA HIS A 79 4.19 5.83 -12.76
C HIS A 79 3.88 4.73 -13.76
N LEU A 80 2.75 4.02 -13.60
CA LEU A 80 2.31 2.97 -14.52
C LEU A 80 2.16 3.49 -15.96
N LYS A 81 1.50 4.64 -16.14
CA LYS A 81 1.37 5.28 -17.46
C LYS A 81 2.71 5.61 -18.12
N SER A 82 3.71 5.98 -17.31
CA SER A 82 5.05 6.28 -17.82
C SER A 82 5.77 5.03 -18.28
N MET A 83 5.61 3.91 -17.56
CA MET A 83 6.19 2.62 -17.94
C MET A 83 5.56 2.09 -19.24
N ASP A 84 4.22 2.15 -19.34
CA ASP A 84 3.50 1.71 -20.54
C ASP A 84 3.98 2.48 -21.79
N ALA A 85 4.13 3.80 -21.70
CA ALA A 85 4.60 4.62 -22.82
C ALA A 85 6.06 4.34 -23.23
N GLN A 86 6.92 3.90 -22.30
CA GLN A 86 8.30 3.50 -22.61
C GLN A 86 8.36 2.14 -23.29
N ASN A 87 7.48 1.20 -22.90
CA ASN A 87 7.43 -0.13 -23.49
C ASN A 87 6.99 -0.09 -24.96
N GLU A 88 5.99 0.74 -25.28
CA GLU A 88 5.51 0.97 -26.65
C GLU A 88 6.52 1.72 -27.56
N SER A 89 7.58 2.29 -26.98
CA SER A 89 8.66 2.99 -27.70
C SER A 89 9.84 2.06 -28.04
N SER A 90 9.82 0.81 -27.61
CA SER A 90 10.94 -0.14 -27.76
C SER A 90 10.66 -1.24 -28.79
N ASP A 91 9.75 -1.00 -29.73
CA ASP A 91 9.37 -1.92 -30.80
C ASP A 91 10.02 -1.53 -32.14
N ASP A 92 11.25 -1.00 -32.11
CA ASP A 92 12.10 -0.82 -33.28
C ASP A 92 12.91 -2.12 -33.54
N ASP A 93 12.32 -2.99 -34.37
CA ASP A 93 12.88 -4.05 -35.21
C ASP A 93 14.29 -4.62 -34.87
N ALA A 94 14.31 -5.77 -34.21
CA ALA A 94 15.47 -6.68 -34.24
C ALA A 94 15.13 -7.95 -35.04
N GLU A 95 15.31 -7.87 -36.36
CA GLU A 95 15.32 -9.02 -37.27
C GLU A 95 16.48 -10.00 -36.91
N CYS A 96 16.20 -11.29 -37.09
CA CYS A 96 16.92 -12.45 -36.58
C CYS A 96 18.30 -12.74 -37.22
N ASP A 97 19.19 -13.38 -36.46
CA ASP A 97 19.97 -14.50 -37.01
C ASP A 97 20.12 -15.62 -35.97
N SER A 98 19.96 -16.84 -36.47
CA SER A 98 19.86 -18.08 -35.72
C SER A 98 21.17 -18.85 -35.81
N ASP A 99 21.80 -19.15 -34.67
CA ASP A 99 22.78 -20.23 -34.59
C ASP A 99 22.49 -21.14 -33.40
N ILE A 100 21.98 -22.33 -33.75
CA ILE A 100 21.75 -23.44 -32.85
C ILE A 100 23.12 -24.13 -32.65
N GLY A 101 23.72 -23.94 -31.47
CA GLY A 101 25.00 -24.55 -31.10
C GLY A 101 24.91 -25.12 -29.70
N GLY A 102 24.50 -26.38 -29.59
CA GLY A 102 24.43 -27.08 -28.31
C GLY A 102 25.81 -27.37 -27.72
N SER A 103 25.92 -27.32 -26.39
CA SER A 103 26.65 -28.33 -25.65
C SER A 103 26.20 -28.36 -24.18
N ASP A 104 25.93 -29.59 -23.77
CA ASP A 104 25.62 -30.12 -22.44
C ASP A 104 26.68 -29.78 -21.38
N GLY A 105 26.27 -29.66 -20.10
CA GLY A 105 27.21 -29.39 -19.01
C GLY A 105 26.64 -28.91 -17.67
N GLY A 106 25.84 -29.73 -17.00
CA GLY A 106 26.01 -30.09 -15.57
C GLY A 106 26.05 -29.05 -14.43
N SER A 107 25.14 -29.33 -13.48
CA SER A 107 25.29 -29.32 -12.00
C SER A 107 25.00 -28.08 -11.16
N ASP A 108 23.92 -28.24 -10.37
CA ASP A 108 23.80 -28.08 -8.91
C ASP A 108 24.30 -26.80 -8.22
N TRP A 109 23.33 -25.99 -7.81
CA TRP A 109 23.50 -24.95 -6.80
C TRP A 109 22.69 -25.30 -5.55
N PHE A 110 23.42 -25.62 -4.48
CA PHE A 110 22.96 -25.50 -3.09
C PHE A 110 22.86 -24.02 -2.68
#